data_AF-A0A1J3D7Q3-F1
#
_entry.id   AF-A0A1J3D7Q3-F1
#
_cell.length_a   1.000
_cell.length_b   1.000
_cell.length_c   1.000
_cell.angle_alpha   90.00
_cell.angle_beta   90.00
_cell.angle_gamma   90.00
#
_symmetry.space_group_name_H-M   'P 1'
#
loop_
_entity.id
_entity.type
_entity.pdbx_description
1 polymer ?
#
loop_
_entity_poly.entity_id
_entity_poly.type
_entity_poly.pdbx_seq_one_letter_code
_entity_poly.pdbx_strand_id
1 'polypeptide(L)'
;ILVSAVLMQASRNGNDLWLSYWVDKTGRGVTHDSTSFYLMVLSIFCIINSILTLVRAFSFAFGGLKAAVRVHSELICKLINAPTQFFDQTPSGRILNRFSSDLYTIDDSLPFILNILLANFVGLLGIVLVLSYVQVLFLLLLLPFWYIYSKLQFFYRSTSRELRRLDSVSRSPIYASFTETLDGSSTIRAFKSEKHFVARFIEHLTLYQRTSYSEIIASLWLSLRLQLLGAMIVLFVAVMAVIGSQGNFPISFGTPGLVGLALSYA
;
A
#
# COMPACT_ATOMS: atom_id res chain seq x y z
N ILE A 1 -14.97 0.60 -10.25
CA ILE A 1 -13.74 0.68 -9.42
C ILE A 1 -12.48 0.74 -10.27
N LEU A 2 -12.13 -0.30 -11.04
CA LEU A 2 -10.91 -0.31 -11.87
C LEU A 2 -10.91 0.80 -12.94
N VAL A 3 -11.98 0.89 -13.73
CA VAL A 3 -12.12 1.92 -14.78
C VAL A 3 -12.01 3.33 -14.20
N SER A 4 -12.72 3.63 -13.10
CA SER A 4 -12.63 4.92 -12.42
C SER A 4 -11.23 5.22 -11.88
N ALA A 5 -10.49 4.20 -11.40
CA ALA A 5 -9.12 4.38 -10.92
C ALA A 5 -8.15 4.67 -12.07
N VAL A 6 -8.28 3.96 -13.20
CA VAL A 6 -7.46 4.18 -14.40
C VAL A 6 -7.73 5.56 -14.99
N LEU A 7 -9.00 5.97 -15.12
CA LEU A 7 -9.37 7.29 -15.62
C LEU A 7 -8.86 8.41 -14.71
N MET A 8 -8.96 8.24 -13.38
CA MET A 8 -8.44 9.20 -12.41
C MET A 8 -6.91 9.36 -12.56
N GLN A 9 -6.17 8.25 -12.69
CA GLN A 9 -4.73 8.30 -12.89
C GLN A 9 -4.35 8.91 -14.24
N ALA A 10 -5.08 8.56 -15.32
CA ALA A 10 -4.86 9.13 -16.65
C ALA A 10 -5.09 10.64 -16.66
N SER A 11 -6.14 11.12 -15.99
CA SER A 11 -6.42 12.55 -15.82
C SER A 11 -5.30 13.26 -15.04
N ARG A 12 -4.77 12.65 -13.97
CA ARG A 12 -3.64 13.20 -13.21
C ARG A 12 -2.37 13.28 -14.07
N ASN A 13 -2.01 12.19 -14.74
CA ASN A 13 -0.83 12.16 -15.63
C ASN A 13 -0.98 13.15 -16.79
N GLY A 14 -2.19 13.29 -17.34
CA GLY A 14 -2.49 14.26 -18.39
C GLY A 14 -2.31 15.70 -17.93
N ASN A 15 -2.72 16.02 -16.70
CA ASN A 15 -2.49 17.33 -16.09
C ASN A 15 -0.99 17.65 -15.98
N ASP A 16 -0.19 16.70 -15.51
CA ASP A 16 1.25 16.89 -15.34
C ASP A 16 1.98 17.00 -16.69
N LEU A 17 1.56 16.24 -17.70
CA LEU A 17 2.04 16.37 -19.08
C LEU A 17 1.67 17.72 -19.70
N TRP A 18 0.45 18.22 -19.45
CA TRP A 18 0.04 19.54 -19.91
C TRP A 18 0.85 20.66 -19.25
N LEU A 19 1.12 20.54 -17.95
CA LEU A 19 1.99 21.46 -17.22
C LEU A 19 3.40 21.47 -17.83
N SER A 20 3.95 20.28 -18.11
CA SER A 20 5.24 20.10 -18.77
C SER A 20 5.30 20.78 -20.14
N TYR A 21 4.23 20.65 -20.94
CA TYR A 21 4.09 21.30 -22.24
C TYR A 21 4.03 22.83 -22.12
N TRP A 22 3.28 23.36 -21.14
CA TRP A 22 3.20 24.80 -20.90
C TRP A 22 4.55 25.41 -20.50
N VAL A 23 5.31 24.71 -19.64
CA VAL A 23 6.66 25.13 -19.23
C VAL A 23 7.61 25.20 -20.43
N ASP A 24 7.57 24.23 -21.34
CA ASP A 24 8.41 24.26 -22.55
C ASP A 24 8.07 25.43 -23.48
N LYS A 25 6.78 25.66 -23.75
CA LYS A 25 6.35 26.78 -24.60
C LYS A 25 6.73 28.14 -24.02
N THR A 26 6.60 28.29 -22.71
CA THR A 26 6.98 29.51 -22.00
C THR A 26 8.50 29.72 -22.08
N GLY A 27 9.29 28.66 -21.88
CA GLY A 27 10.75 28.71 -21.94
C GLY A 27 11.33 29.07 -23.32
N ARG A 28 10.61 28.75 -24.40
CA ARG A 28 11.01 29.09 -25.78
C ARG A 28 10.61 30.49 -26.23
N GLY A 29 9.90 31.25 -25.40
CA GLY A 29 9.40 32.59 -25.75
C GLY A 29 8.31 32.60 -26.82
N VAL A 30 7.73 31.44 -27.15
CA VAL A 30 6.66 31.28 -28.15
C VAL A 30 5.31 31.26 -27.43
N THR A 31 4.97 32.35 -26.75
CA THR A 31 3.66 32.51 -26.10
C THR A 31 2.73 33.32 -27.02
N HIS A 32 2.05 32.64 -27.95
CA HIS A 32 0.96 33.24 -28.71
C HIS A 32 -0.36 33.29 -27.92
N ASP A 33 -0.54 32.37 -26.95
CA ASP A 33 -1.75 32.26 -26.14
C ASP A 33 -1.57 32.91 -24.76
N SER A 34 -2.61 33.56 -24.25
CA SER A 34 -2.64 34.15 -22.91
C SER A 34 -2.41 33.10 -21.83
N THR A 35 -1.61 33.40 -20.81
CA THR A 35 -1.39 32.56 -19.61
C THR A 35 -2.71 32.06 -18.98
N SER A 36 -3.76 32.87 -19.07
CA SER A 36 -5.12 32.53 -18.64
C SER A 36 -5.68 31.25 -19.30
N PHE A 37 -5.38 31.01 -20.59
CA PHE A 37 -5.82 29.81 -21.30
C PHE A 37 -5.20 28.53 -20.72
N TYR A 38 -3.89 28.53 -20.45
CA TYR A 38 -3.22 27.37 -19.85
C TYR A 38 -3.73 27.08 -18.44
N LEU A 39 -3.95 28.13 -17.63
CA LEU A 39 -4.52 27.99 -16.29
C LEU A 39 -5.96 27.47 -16.33
N MET A 40 -6.77 27.89 -17.31
CA MET A 40 -8.13 27.39 -17.50
C MET A 40 -8.13 25.89 -17.80
N VAL A 41 -7.26 25.42 -18.70
CA VAL A 41 -7.13 23.99 -19.02
C VAL A 41 -6.68 23.16 -17.82
N LEU A 42 -5.66 23.63 -17.07
CA LEU A 42 -5.24 22.99 -15.81
C LEU A 42 -6.40 22.92 -14.80
N SER A 43 -7.17 24.00 -14.67
CA SER A 43 -8.33 24.04 -13.76
C SER A 43 -9.39 23.00 -14.16
N ILE A 44 -9.65 22.83 -15.46
CA ILE A 44 -10.57 21.80 -15.96
C ILE A 44 -10.06 20.39 -15.62
N PHE A 45 -8.77 20.11 -15.82
CA PHE A 45 -8.18 18.83 -15.43
C PHE A 45 -8.32 18.55 -13.92
N CYS A 46 -8.09 19.55 -13.07
CA CYS A 46 -8.29 19.44 -11.62
C CYS A 46 -9.75 19.11 -11.26
N ILE A 47 -10.73 19.77 -11.89
CA ILE A 47 -12.15 19.52 -11.65
C ILE A 47 -12.51 18.09 -12.09
N ILE A 48 -12.08 17.67 -13.28
CA ILE A 48 -12.29 16.30 -13.78
C ILE A 48 -11.67 15.28 -12.82
N ASN A 49 -10.44 15.51 -12.37
CA ASN A 49 -9.74 14.62 -11.45
C ASN A 49 -10.46 14.50 -10.09
N SER A 50 -10.96 15.62 -9.57
CA SER A 50 -11.74 15.66 -8.33
C SER A 50 -13.03 14.85 -8.44
N ILE A 51 -13.78 15.02 -9.53
CA ILE A 51 -15.00 14.25 -9.81
C ILE A 51 -14.67 12.76 -9.93
N LEU A 52 -13.62 12.39 -10.67
CA LEU A 52 -13.21 10.98 -10.82
C LEU A 52 -12.77 10.36 -9.49
N THR A 53 -12.11 11.14 -8.63
CA THR A 53 -11.72 10.71 -7.28
C THR A 53 -12.95 10.42 -6.43
N LEU A 54 -13.96 11.30 -6.50
CA LEU A 54 -15.24 11.11 -5.81
C LEU A 54 -15.96 9.87 -6.34
N VAL A 55 -16.10 9.71 -7.65
CA VAL A 55 -16.72 8.53 -8.28
C VAL A 55 -16.01 7.24 -7.85
N ARG A 56 -14.67 7.24 -7.77
CA ARG A 56 -13.89 6.10 -7.29
C ARG A 56 -14.22 5.80 -5.82
N ALA A 57 -14.22 6.81 -4.96
CA ALA A 57 -14.51 6.65 -3.53
C ALA A 57 -15.91 6.07 -3.29
N PHE A 58 -16.94 6.63 -3.93
CA PHE A 58 -18.32 6.12 -3.85
C PHE A 58 -18.45 4.72 -4.43
N SER A 59 -17.83 4.44 -5.58
CA SER A 59 -17.81 3.10 -6.18
C SER A 59 -17.22 2.06 -5.25
N PHE A 60 -16.17 2.43 -4.50
CA PHE A 60 -15.48 1.54 -3.58
C PHE A 60 -16.32 1.28 -2.33
N ALA A 61 -16.89 2.34 -1.73
CA ALA A 61 -17.77 2.21 -0.57
C ALA A 61 -19.02 1.37 -0.89
N PHE A 62 -19.67 1.66 -2.03
CA PHE A 62 -20.84 0.90 -2.48
C PHE A 62 -20.51 -0.56 -2.81
N GLY A 63 -19.37 -0.80 -3.49
CA GLY A 63 -18.89 -2.14 -3.80
C GLY A 63 -18.56 -2.96 -2.55
N GLY A 64 -17.89 -2.34 -1.57
CA GLY A 64 -17.57 -2.94 -0.28
C GLY A 64 -18.82 -3.33 0.49
N LEU A 65 -19.79 -2.42 0.61
CA LEU A 65 -21.06 -2.69 1.29
C LEU A 65 -21.85 -3.82 0.62
N LYS A 66 -21.93 -3.83 -0.72
CA LYS A 66 -22.61 -4.89 -1.46
C LYS A 66 -21.94 -6.26 -1.27
N ALA A 67 -20.60 -6.29 -1.20
CA ALA A 67 -19.85 -7.50 -0.92
C ALA A 67 -20.09 -8.00 0.51
N ALA A 68 -20.01 -7.10 1.51
CA ALA A 68 -20.30 -7.38 2.91
C ALA A 68 -21.68 -8.03 3.11
N VAL A 69 -22.74 -7.39 2.58
CA VAL A 69 -24.11 -7.91 2.68
C VAL A 69 -24.25 -9.28 2.02
N ARG A 70 -23.60 -9.49 0.87
CA ARG A 70 -23.65 -10.78 0.15
C ARG A 70 -22.96 -11.88 0.93
N VAL A 71 -21.74 -11.63 1.42
CA VAL A 71 -20.96 -12.60 2.21
C VAL A 71 -21.70 -12.95 3.50
N HIS A 72 -22.22 -11.95 4.22
CA HIS A 72 -23.00 -12.17 5.44
C HIS A 72 -24.25 -13.01 5.18
N SER A 73 -25.02 -12.68 4.14
CA SER A 73 -26.27 -13.39 3.81
C SER A 73 -26.00 -14.84 3.39
N GLU A 74 -24.94 -15.06 2.60
CA GLU A 74 -24.53 -16.41 2.19
C GLU A 74 -24.04 -17.23 3.40
N LEU A 75 -23.27 -16.62 4.30
CA LEU A 75 -22.78 -17.27 5.50
C LEU A 75 -23.91 -17.69 6.44
N ILE A 76 -24.90 -16.82 6.69
CA ILE A 76 -26.09 -17.14 7.49
C ILE A 76 -26.89 -18.28 6.83
N CYS A 77 -27.16 -18.17 5.52
CA CYS A 77 -27.93 -19.18 4.80
C CYS A 77 -27.25 -20.56 4.87
N LYS A 78 -25.92 -20.62 4.75
CA LYS A 78 -25.16 -21.86 4.88
C LYS A 78 -25.16 -22.40 6.31
N LEU A 79 -25.11 -21.54 7.32
CA LEU A 79 -25.14 -21.96 8.72
C LEU A 79 -26.50 -22.55 9.10
N ILE A 80 -27.61 -21.91 8.72
CA ILE A 80 -28.98 -22.39 9.05
C ILE A 80 -29.26 -23.74 8.38
N ASN A 81 -28.73 -23.96 7.17
CA ASN A 81 -28.89 -25.22 6.44
C ASN A 81 -27.84 -26.28 6.81
N ALA A 82 -26.97 -26.03 7.80
CA ALA A 82 -25.95 -26.99 8.21
C ALA A 82 -26.58 -28.15 9.01
N PRO A 83 -26.10 -29.39 8.84
CA PRO A 83 -26.60 -30.53 9.62
C PRO A 83 -26.25 -30.35 11.11
N THR A 84 -27.05 -30.94 12.01
CA THR A 84 -26.80 -30.90 13.46
C THR A 84 -25.39 -31.37 13.85
N GLN A 85 -24.87 -32.39 13.14
CA GLN A 85 -23.50 -32.89 13.30
C GLN A 85 -22.42 -31.80 13.17
N PHE A 86 -22.65 -30.77 12.36
CA PHE A 86 -21.72 -29.64 12.23
C PHE A 86 -21.62 -28.85 13.56
N PHE A 87 -22.75 -28.66 14.24
CA PHE A 87 -22.81 -27.94 15.51
C PHE A 87 -22.23 -28.76 16.66
N ASP A 88 -22.35 -30.09 16.61
CA ASP A 88 -21.74 -30.97 17.62
C ASP A 88 -20.21 -31.02 17.50
N GLN A 89 -19.67 -30.96 16.28
CA GLN A 89 -18.23 -31.01 16.03
C GLN A 89 -17.54 -29.64 16.12
N THR A 90 -18.27 -28.55 15.91
CA THR A 90 -17.70 -27.21 15.81
C THR A 90 -17.99 -26.40 17.06
N PRO A 91 -16.98 -25.99 17.83
CA PRO A 91 -17.19 -25.15 19.01
C PRO A 91 -17.93 -23.86 18.66
N SER A 92 -18.94 -23.50 19.47
CA SER A 92 -19.74 -22.28 19.29
C SER A 92 -18.86 -21.02 19.20
N GLY A 93 -17.76 -20.96 19.95
CA GLY A 93 -16.79 -19.85 19.90
C GLY A 93 -16.13 -19.67 18.53
N ARG A 94 -15.89 -20.76 17.77
CA ARG A 94 -15.33 -20.68 16.41
C ARG A 94 -16.35 -20.10 15.43
N ILE A 95 -17.62 -20.50 15.57
CA ILE A 95 -18.72 -19.95 14.75
C ILE A 95 -18.86 -18.46 15.05
N LEU A 96 -18.91 -18.08 16.34
CA LEU A 96 -19.00 -16.68 16.76
C LEU A 96 -17.84 -15.84 16.21
N ASN A 97 -16.60 -16.33 16.30
CA ASN A 97 -15.42 -15.61 15.79
C ASN A 97 -15.48 -15.35 14.28
N ARG A 98 -16.10 -16.26 13.51
CA ARG A 98 -16.32 -16.06 12.06
C ARG A 98 -17.35 -14.97 11.77
N PHE A 99 -18.41 -14.89 12.56
CA PHE A 99 -19.45 -13.87 12.44
C PHE A 99 -19.04 -12.51 13.03
N SER A 100 -18.03 -12.47 13.91
CA SER A 100 -17.52 -11.23 14.49
C SER A 100 -16.22 -10.77 13.81
N SER A 101 -15.07 -11.33 14.19
CA SER A 101 -13.75 -10.84 13.80
C SER A 101 -13.47 -11.03 12.31
N ASP A 102 -13.82 -12.19 11.74
CA ASP A 102 -13.53 -12.46 10.33
C ASP A 102 -14.46 -11.64 9.43
N LEU A 103 -15.75 -11.52 9.79
CA LEU A 103 -16.70 -10.68 9.07
C LEU A 103 -16.31 -9.20 9.14
N TYR A 104 -15.93 -8.69 10.33
CA TYR A 104 -15.42 -7.33 10.49
C TYR A 104 -14.22 -7.05 9.57
N THR A 105 -13.33 -8.04 9.39
CA THR A 105 -12.18 -7.91 8.47
C THR A 105 -12.64 -7.76 7.02
N ILE A 106 -13.69 -8.46 6.60
CA ILE A 106 -14.27 -8.39 5.25
C ILE A 106 -15.01 -7.07 5.03
N ASP A 107 -15.68 -6.56 6.06
CA ASP A 107 -16.54 -5.39 5.96
C ASP A 107 -15.74 -4.08 5.93
N ASP A 108 -14.65 -4.00 6.69
CA ASP A 108 -13.92 -2.74 6.92
C ASP A 108 -12.45 -2.81 6.45
N SER A 109 -11.67 -3.71 7.05
CA SER A 109 -10.22 -3.77 6.83
C SER A 109 -9.82 -4.12 5.39
N LEU A 110 -10.46 -5.14 4.81
CA LEU A 110 -10.14 -5.65 3.47
C LEU A 110 -10.47 -4.62 2.38
N PRO A 111 -11.67 -4.00 2.34
CA PRO A 111 -11.96 -2.92 1.40
C PRO A 111 -10.95 -1.77 1.51
N PHE A 112 -10.64 -1.32 2.73
CA PHE A 112 -9.68 -0.24 2.93
C PHE A 112 -8.29 -0.56 2.36
N ILE A 113 -7.74 -1.75 2.66
CA ILE A 113 -6.43 -2.20 2.15
C ILE A 113 -6.47 -2.36 0.62
N LEU A 114 -7.56 -2.92 0.08
CA LEU A 114 -7.71 -3.13 -1.36
C LEU A 114 -7.77 -1.79 -2.11
N ASN A 115 -8.42 -0.75 -1.54
CA ASN A 115 -8.45 0.59 -2.13
C ASN A 115 -7.05 1.20 -2.21
N ILE A 116 -6.25 1.07 -1.14
CA ILE A 116 -4.85 1.54 -1.10
C ILE A 116 -4.01 0.76 -2.12
N LEU A 117 -4.13 -0.57 -2.16
CA LEU A 117 -3.40 -1.42 -3.11
C LEU A 117 -3.70 -1.02 -4.55
N LEU A 118 -4.97 -0.82 -4.89
CA LEU A 118 -5.40 -0.44 -6.23
C LEU A 118 -4.92 0.96 -6.61
N ALA A 119 -4.97 1.91 -5.66
CA ALA A 119 -4.44 3.25 -5.86
C ALA A 119 -2.93 3.24 -6.14
N ASN A 120 -2.17 2.49 -5.35
CA ASN A 120 -0.72 2.36 -5.51
C ASN A 120 -0.35 1.61 -6.81
N PHE A 121 -1.07 0.55 -7.14
CA PHE A 121 -0.81 -0.24 -8.36
C PHE A 121 -1.07 0.58 -9.62
N VAL A 122 -2.23 1.25 -9.71
CA VAL A 122 -2.55 2.10 -10.86
C VAL A 122 -1.63 3.33 -10.90
N GLY A 123 -1.29 3.91 -9.75
CA GLY A 123 -0.31 5.00 -9.66
C GLY A 123 1.06 4.61 -10.19
N LEU A 124 1.58 3.45 -9.77
CA LEU A 124 2.85 2.91 -10.25
C LEU A 124 2.83 2.66 -11.76
N LEU A 125 1.76 2.05 -12.29
CA LEU A 125 1.58 1.89 -13.73
C LEU A 125 1.58 3.25 -14.44
N GLY A 126 0.90 4.25 -13.87
CA GLY A 126 0.90 5.62 -14.38
C GLY A 126 2.29 6.22 -14.46
N ILE A 127 3.12 6.05 -13.43
CA ILE A 127 4.51 6.54 -13.41
C ILE A 127 5.34 5.83 -14.48
N VAL A 128 5.26 4.50 -14.55
CA VAL A 128 6.00 3.71 -15.55
C VAL A 128 5.63 4.13 -16.97
N LEU A 129 4.35 4.38 -17.26
CA LEU A 129 3.89 4.83 -18.58
C LEU A 129 4.44 6.22 -18.93
N VAL A 130 4.40 7.18 -17.99
CA VAL A 130 4.93 8.54 -18.23
C VAL A 130 6.44 8.50 -18.43
N LEU A 131 7.18 7.80 -17.58
CA LEU A 131 8.64 7.69 -17.73
C LEU A 131 9.05 6.95 -19.01
N SER A 132 8.31 5.91 -19.40
CA SER A 132 8.56 5.20 -20.67
C SER A 132 8.25 6.08 -21.89
N TYR A 133 7.25 6.96 -21.80
CA TYR A 133 6.96 7.95 -22.84
C TYR A 133 8.06 9.00 -22.97
N VAL A 134 8.61 9.48 -21.85
CA VAL A 134 9.71 10.47 -21.88
C VAL A 134 11.01 9.86 -22.40
N GLN A 135 11.33 8.63 -22.00
CA GLN A 135 12.58 7.98 -22.39
C GLN A 135 12.40 6.46 -22.58
N VAL A 136 12.48 6.00 -23.84
CA VAL A 136 12.37 4.58 -24.20
C VAL A 136 13.48 3.75 -23.54
N LEU A 137 14.68 4.31 -23.33
CA LEU A 137 15.78 3.61 -22.64
C LEU A 137 15.47 3.25 -21.18
N PHE A 138 14.49 3.92 -20.55
CA PHE A 138 14.02 3.56 -19.21
C PHE A 138 13.42 2.15 -19.17
N LEU A 139 12.81 1.67 -20.27
CA LEU A 139 12.27 0.31 -20.34
C LEU A 139 13.36 -0.76 -20.20
N LEU A 140 14.55 -0.49 -20.75
CA LEU A 140 15.69 -1.40 -20.61
C LEU A 140 16.16 -1.46 -19.15
N LEU A 141 16.16 -0.31 -18.46
CA LEU A 141 16.47 -0.23 -17.03
C LEU A 141 15.42 -0.96 -16.17
N LEU A 142 14.16 -0.99 -16.58
CA LEU A 142 13.09 -1.61 -15.79
C LEU A 142 13.30 -3.12 -15.59
N LEU A 143 13.95 -3.82 -16.54
CA LEU A 143 14.23 -5.26 -16.45
C LEU A 143 15.14 -5.66 -15.26
N PRO A 144 16.36 -5.10 -15.09
CA PRO A 144 17.20 -5.41 -13.93
C PRO A 144 16.58 -4.96 -12.62
N PHE A 145 15.88 -3.81 -12.58
CA PHE A 145 15.20 -3.35 -11.38
C PHE A 145 14.05 -4.27 -10.99
N TRP A 146 13.25 -4.73 -11.96
CA TRP A 146 12.19 -5.72 -11.73
C TRP A 146 12.75 -7.02 -11.16
N TYR A 147 13.88 -7.50 -11.69
CA TYR A 147 14.54 -8.71 -11.18
C TYR A 147 15.01 -8.53 -9.73
N ILE A 148 15.71 -7.44 -9.42
CA ILE A 148 16.18 -7.13 -8.07
C ILE A 148 14.99 -7.01 -7.12
N TYR A 149 13.97 -6.22 -7.48
CA TYR A 149 12.75 -6.04 -6.70
C TYR A 149 12.05 -7.38 -6.43
N SER A 150 11.91 -8.24 -7.44
CA SER A 150 11.28 -9.55 -7.30
C SER A 150 12.00 -10.45 -6.29
N LYS A 151 13.34 -10.46 -6.32
CA LYS A 151 14.15 -11.20 -5.34
C LYS A 151 13.99 -10.63 -3.93
N LEU A 152 14.11 -9.31 -3.77
CA LEU A 152 13.92 -8.65 -2.47
C LEU A 152 12.53 -8.93 -1.89
N GLN A 153 11.49 -8.80 -2.72
CA GLN A 153 10.11 -9.02 -2.32
C GLN A 153 9.85 -10.47 -1.94
N PHE A 154 10.44 -11.44 -2.64
CA PHE A 154 10.35 -12.86 -2.29
C PHE A 154 10.90 -13.15 -0.89
N PHE A 155 12.13 -12.68 -0.60
CA PHE A 155 12.76 -12.88 0.71
C PHE A 155 11.99 -12.14 1.83
N TYR A 156 11.61 -10.89 1.59
CA TYR A 156 10.86 -10.10 2.56
C TYR A 156 9.51 -10.73 2.87
N ARG A 157 8.72 -11.10 1.86
CA ARG A 157 7.36 -11.63 2.06
C ARG A 157 7.37 -12.97 2.79
N SER A 158 8.37 -13.81 2.56
CA SER A 158 8.52 -15.05 3.31
C SER A 158 8.84 -14.79 4.78
N THR A 159 9.84 -13.93 5.04
CA THR A 159 10.29 -13.60 6.39
C THR A 159 9.23 -12.84 7.18
N SER A 160 8.62 -11.81 6.59
CA SER A 160 7.58 -10.98 7.20
C SER A 160 6.35 -11.81 7.59
N ARG A 161 5.94 -12.79 6.78
CA ARG A 161 4.82 -13.67 7.11
C ARG A 161 5.10 -14.51 8.36
N GLU A 162 6.29 -15.10 8.46
CA GLU A 162 6.66 -15.88 9.65
C GLU A 162 6.83 -15.00 10.89
N LEU A 163 7.44 -13.81 10.74
CA LEU A 163 7.55 -12.85 11.84
C LEU A 163 6.19 -12.41 12.35
N ARG A 164 5.24 -12.13 11.45
CA ARG A 164 3.88 -11.75 11.82
C ARG A 164 3.10 -12.89 12.47
N ARG A 165 3.37 -14.14 12.06
CA ARG A 165 2.84 -15.33 12.74
C ARG A 165 3.40 -15.46 14.16
N LEU A 166 4.71 -15.29 14.34
CA LEU A 166 5.36 -15.32 15.64
C LEU A 166 4.84 -14.20 16.55
N ASP A 167 4.68 -12.99 16.02
CA ASP A 167 4.12 -11.85 16.75
C ASP A 167 2.70 -12.17 17.25
N SER A 168 1.82 -12.63 16.36
CA SER A 168 0.46 -13.00 16.72
C SER A 168 0.38 -14.11 17.77
N VAL A 169 1.25 -15.13 17.70
CA VAL A 169 1.29 -16.23 18.67
C VAL A 169 1.84 -15.76 20.02
N SER A 170 2.84 -14.87 20.03
CA SER A 170 3.47 -14.37 21.26
C SER A 170 2.57 -13.44 22.09
N ARG A 171 1.53 -12.82 21.48
CA ARG A 171 0.57 -11.96 22.20
C ARG A 171 -0.41 -12.72 23.08
N SER A 172 -0.83 -13.93 22.67
CA SER A 172 -1.87 -14.68 23.39
C SER A 172 -1.49 -15.04 24.84
N PRO A 173 -0.27 -15.52 25.15
CA PRO A 173 0.17 -15.82 26.52
C PRO A 173 0.13 -14.63 27.46
N ILE A 174 0.34 -13.40 26.96
CA ILE A 174 0.30 -12.18 27.78
C ILE A 174 -1.12 -11.96 28.30
N TYR A 175 -2.13 -12.05 27.43
CA TYR A 175 -3.53 -11.90 27.83
C TYR A 175 -3.96 -13.02 28.78
N ALA A 176 -3.57 -14.27 28.49
CA ALA A 176 -3.89 -15.41 29.35
C ALA A 176 -3.26 -15.27 30.76
N SER A 177 -1.97 -14.93 30.84
CA SER A 177 -1.26 -14.74 32.12
C SER A 177 -1.82 -13.57 32.92
N PHE A 178 -2.27 -12.51 32.25
CA PHE A 178 -2.92 -11.37 32.90
C PHE A 178 -4.27 -11.76 33.50
N THR A 179 -5.12 -12.46 32.74
CA THR A 179 -6.41 -12.97 33.24
C THR A 179 -6.23 -13.94 34.40
N GLU A 180 -5.30 -14.90 34.29
CA GLU A 180 -4.97 -15.86 35.37
C GLU A 180 -4.53 -15.14 36.65
N THR A 181 -3.73 -14.08 36.52
CA THR A 181 -3.27 -13.28 37.67
C THR A 181 -4.39 -12.49 38.32
N LEU A 182 -5.36 -11.98 37.55
CA LEU A 182 -6.52 -11.27 38.09
C LEU A 182 -7.44 -12.23 38.85
N ASP A 183 -7.75 -13.38 38.27
CA ASP A 183 -8.62 -14.39 38.88
C ASP A 183 -7.97 -15.01 40.12
N GLY A 184 -6.65 -15.24 40.09
CA GLY A 184 -5.87 -15.82 41.18
C GLY A 184 -5.28 -14.81 42.18
N SER A 185 -5.64 -13.53 42.11
CA SER A 185 -4.97 -12.44 42.84
C SER A 185 -4.91 -12.65 44.36
N SER A 186 -6.00 -13.13 44.96
CA SER A 186 -6.07 -13.42 46.41
C SER A 186 -5.10 -14.54 46.81
N THR A 187 -5.05 -15.62 46.03
CA THR A 187 -4.15 -16.76 46.25
C THR A 187 -2.68 -16.37 46.08
N ILE A 188 -2.34 -15.61 45.04
CA ILE A 188 -0.97 -15.15 44.79
C ILE A 188 -0.45 -14.32 45.97
N ARG A 189 -1.28 -13.41 46.50
CA ARG A 189 -0.95 -12.59 47.67
C ARG A 189 -0.85 -13.42 48.95
N ALA A 190 -1.73 -14.39 49.14
CA ALA A 190 -1.70 -15.27 50.30
C ALA A 190 -0.38 -16.08 50.37
N PHE A 191 0.12 -16.55 49.23
CA PHE A 191 1.38 -17.28 49.10
C PHE A 191 2.62 -16.37 48.91
N LYS A 192 2.46 -15.03 48.93
CA LYS A 192 3.55 -14.05 48.72
C LYS A 192 4.42 -14.34 47.49
N SER A 193 3.80 -14.80 46.41
CA SER A 193 4.46 -15.26 45.19
C SER A 193 4.39 -14.23 44.05
N GLU A 194 4.16 -12.95 44.37
CA GLU A 194 3.97 -11.89 43.38
C GLU A 194 5.20 -11.75 42.45
N LYS A 195 6.41 -11.82 43.02
CA LYS A 195 7.66 -11.70 42.25
C LYS A 195 7.80 -12.77 41.18
N HIS A 196 7.35 -13.99 41.47
CA HIS A 196 7.41 -15.10 40.51
C HIS A 196 6.47 -14.86 39.32
N PHE A 197 5.23 -14.46 39.59
CA PHE A 197 4.26 -14.13 38.54
C PHE A 197 4.69 -12.91 37.71
N VAL A 198 5.25 -11.87 38.35
CA VAL A 198 5.81 -10.71 37.64
C VAL A 198 6.99 -11.12 36.74
N ALA A 199 7.91 -11.95 37.23
CA ALA A 199 9.04 -12.43 36.43
C ALA A 199 8.57 -13.21 35.19
N ARG A 200 7.60 -14.11 35.36
CA ARG A 200 6.98 -14.87 34.26
C ARG A 200 6.27 -13.95 33.26
N PHE A 201 5.56 -12.93 33.73
CA PHE A 201 4.92 -11.95 32.85
C PHE A 201 5.94 -11.15 32.03
N ILE A 202 7.04 -10.72 32.67
CA ILE A 202 8.15 -10.02 32.00
C ILE A 202 8.79 -10.90 30.93
N GLU A 203 8.93 -12.20 31.16
CA GLU A 203 9.45 -13.14 30.15
C GLU A 203 8.56 -13.19 28.89
N HIS A 204 7.24 -13.35 29.08
CA HIS A 204 6.28 -13.31 27.97
C HIS A 204 6.29 -11.97 27.23
N LEU A 205 6.36 -10.86 27.98
CA LEU A 205 6.43 -9.52 27.40
C LEU A 205 7.74 -9.31 26.60
N THR A 206 8.86 -9.80 27.12
CA THR A 206 10.16 -9.71 26.45
C THR A 206 10.17 -10.49 25.15
N LEU A 207 9.56 -11.68 25.14
CA LEU A 207 9.40 -12.48 23.92
C LEU A 207 8.58 -11.74 22.86
N TYR A 208 7.43 -11.19 23.25
CA TYR A 208 6.59 -10.38 22.35
C TYR A 208 7.32 -9.14 21.83
N GLN A 209 8.05 -8.42 22.69
CA GLN A 209 8.83 -7.28 22.25
C GLN A 209 9.88 -7.69 21.21
N ARG A 210 10.59 -8.81 21.41
CA ARG A 210 11.57 -9.31 20.43
C ARG A 210 10.95 -9.61 19.08
N THR A 211 9.77 -10.24 19.03
CA THR A 211 9.08 -10.53 17.76
C THR A 211 8.58 -9.25 17.10
N SER A 212 8.02 -8.33 17.87
CA SER A 212 7.51 -7.05 17.37
C SER A 212 8.63 -6.16 16.80
N TYR A 213 9.76 -6.04 17.51
CA TYR A 213 10.94 -5.32 17.00
C TYR A 213 11.50 -5.98 15.73
N SER A 214 11.49 -7.30 15.65
CA SER A 214 11.95 -8.01 14.45
C SER A 214 11.07 -7.73 13.23
N GLU A 215 9.75 -7.63 13.40
CA GLU A 215 8.83 -7.20 12.32
C GLU A 215 9.15 -5.77 11.85
N ILE A 216 9.33 -4.84 12.79
CA ILE A 216 9.67 -3.44 12.48
C ILE A 216 11.01 -3.36 11.73
N ILE A 217 12.06 -4.03 12.22
CA ILE A 217 13.38 -4.03 11.57
C ILE A 217 13.31 -4.63 10.17
N ALA A 218 12.55 -5.71 9.97
CA ALA A 218 12.36 -6.29 8.64
C ALA A 218 11.70 -5.29 7.67
N SER A 219 10.69 -4.54 8.14
CA SER A 219 10.02 -3.51 7.35
C SER A 219 10.96 -2.36 6.97
N LEU A 220 11.81 -1.92 7.91
CA LEU A 220 12.83 -0.89 7.69
C LEU A 220 13.90 -1.37 6.71
N TRP A 221 14.33 -2.62 6.80
CA TRP A 221 15.29 -3.23 5.89
C TRP A 221 14.79 -3.20 4.44
N LEU A 222 13.51 -3.55 4.20
CA LEU A 222 12.91 -3.43 2.87
C LEU A 222 12.82 -1.97 2.44
N SER A 223 12.31 -1.09 3.31
CA SER A 223 12.15 0.34 3.03
C SER A 223 13.45 0.98 2.57
N LEU A 224 14.55 0.76 3.28
CA LEU A 224 15.87 1.29 2.94
C LEU A 224 16.35 0.80 1.56
N ARG A 225 16.14 -0.49 1.25
CA ARG A 225 16.53 -1.05 -0.04
C ARG A 225 15.67 -0.51 -1.19
N LEU A 226 14.37 -0.32 -0.98
CA LEU A 226 13.49 0.30 -1.97
C LEU A 226 13.84 1.77 -2.20
N GLN A 227 14.16 2.52 -1.14
CA GLN A 227 14.65 3.90 -1.26
C GLN A 227 15.97 3.98 -2.03
N LEU A 228 16.90 3.05 -1.81
CA LEU A 228 18.14 2.98 -2.58
C LEU A 228 17.86 2.71 -4.07
N LEU A 229 16.92 1.82 -4.39
CA LEU A 229 16.50 1.58 -5.79
C LEU A 229 15.87 2.83 -6.40
N GLY A 230 15.00 3.53 -5.67
CA GLY A 230 14.45 4.82 -6.10
C GLY A 230 15.53 5.86 -6.38
N ALA A 231 16.49 6.03 -5.46
CA ALA A 231 17.61 6.95 -5.65
C ALA A 231 18.46 6.62 -6.90
N MET A 232 18.65 5.33 -7.20
CA MET A 232 19.34 4.92 -8.43
C MET A 232 18.54 5.25 -9.70
N ILE A 233 17.20 5.17 -9.66
CA ILE A 233 16.33 5.57 -10.77
C ILE A 233 16.42 7.08 -10.98
N VAL A 234 16.31 7.89 -9.92
CA VAL A 234 16.47 9.35 -9.97
C VAL A 234 17.85 9.73 -10.53
N LEU A 235 18.92 9.09 -10.04
CA LEU A 235 20.28 9.31 -10.55
C LEU A 235 20.38 9.01 -12.04
N PHE A 236 19.81 7.89 -12.49
CA PHE A 236 19.79 7.54 -13.91
C PHE A 236 19.06 8.58 -14.75
N VAL A 237 17.85 8.99 -14.33
CA VAL A 237 17.07 10.03 -15.02
C VAL A 237 17.82 11.35 -15.06
N ALA A 238 18.47 11.76 -13.97
CA ALA A 238 19.26 12.98 -13.88
C ALA A 238 20.50 12.96 -14.79
N VAL A 239 21.28 11.87 -14.77
CA VAL A 239 22.47 11.72 -15.63
C VAL A 239 22.07 11.74 -17.09
N MET A 240 21.01 11.01 -17.43
CA MET A 240 20.53 10.94 -18.81
C MET A 240 19.99 12.30 -19.28
N ALA A 241 19.32 13.06 -18.41
CA ALA A 241 18.92 14.44 -18.70
C ALA A 241 20.10 15.38 -18.98
N VAL A 242 21.22 15.24 -18.25
CA VAL A 242 22.44 16.04 -18.48
C VAL A 242 23.11 15.64 -19.79
N ILE A 243 23.22 14.34 -20.09
CA ILE A 243 23.81 13.87 -21.35
C ILE A 243 22.96 14.34 -22.55
N GLY A 244 21.64 14.27 -22.43
CA GLY A 244 20.71 14.72 -23.47
C GLY A 244 20.78 16.23 -23.75
N SER A 245 21.14 17.05 -22.77
CA SER A 245 21.29 18.50 -22.98
C SER A 245 22.60 18.89 -23.68
N GLN A 246 23.63 18.05 -23.60
CA GLN A 246 24.95 18.33 -24.18
C GLN A 246 25.08 17.95 -25.67
N GLY A 247 24.00 17.54 -26.34
CA GLY A 247 23.90 17.47 -27.81
C GLY A 247 24.76 16.42 -28.53
N ASN A 248 25.60 15.66 -27.81
CA ASN A 248 26.57 14.73 -28.41
C ASN A 248 26.03 13.32 -28.70
N PHE A 249 24.77 13.02 -28.38
CA PHE A 249 24.15 11.71 -28.65
C PHE A 249 22.82 11.86 -29.41
N PRO A 250 22.45 10.91 -30.29
CA PRO A 250 21.16 10.89 -31.00
C PRO A 250 19.95 10.67 -30.09
N ILE A 251 20.17 10.54 -28.77
CA ILE A 251 19.14 10.39 -27.76
C ILE A 251 18.85 11.78 -27.21
N SER A 252 18.07 12.58 -27.95
CA SER A 252 17.56 13.84 -27.42
C SER A 252 16.62 13.49 -26.28
N PHE A 253 17.00 13.83 -25.03
CA PHE A 253 15.98 14.12 -24.05
C PHE A 253 15.13 15.24 -24.66
N GLY A 254 13.81 15.08 -24.56
CA GLY A 254 12.90 16.07 -25.07
C GLY A 254 13.11 17.44 -24.40
N THR A 255 12.13 18.29 -24.63
CA THR A 255 12.05 19.64 -24.08
C THR A 255 12.37 19.73 -22.56
N PRO A 256 12.89 20.86 -22.06
CA PRO A 256 13.20 21.06 -20.63
C PRO A 256 12.03 20.73 -19.70
N GLY A 257 10.80 20.96 -20.15
CA GLY A 257 9.59 20.57 -19.42
C GLY A 257 9.46 19.06 -19.20
N LEU A 258 9.84 18.22 -20.17
CA LEU A 258 9.76 16.75 -20.06
C LEU A 258 10.85 16.20 -19.13
N VAL A 259 12.01 16.84 -19.10
CA VAL A 259 13.08 16.53 -18.13
C VAL A 259 12.61 16.83 -16.71
N GLY A 260 12.01 18.00 -16.48
CA GLY A 260 11.44 18.35 -15.18
C GLY A 260 10.32 17.40 -14.74
N LEU A 261 9.47 16.98 -15.69
CA LEU A 261 8.44 15.98 -15.44
C LEU A 261 9.04 14.63 -15.04
N ALA A 262 10.03 14.13 -15.78
CA ALA A 262 10.69 12.86 -15.48
C ALA A 262 11.39 12.87 -14.11
N LEU A 263 12.03 13.97 -13.75
CA LEU A 263 12.63 14.15 -12.41
C LEU A 263 11.58 14.22 -11.30
N SER A 264 10.40 14.78 -11.56
CA SER A 264 9.32 14.81 -10.57
C SER A 264 8.62 13.46 -10.40
N TYR A 265 8.73 12.57 -11.39
CA TYR A 265 8.11 11.24 -11.40
C TYR A 265 9.05 10.11 -10.95
N ALA A 266 10.36 10.33 -11.03
CA ALA A 266 11.40 9.39 -10.59
C ALA A 266 11.58 9.41 -9.06
#